data_AF-A0ABD3BGZ3-F1
#
_entry.id   AF-A0ABD3BGZ3-F1
#
_cell.length_a   1.000
_cell.length_b   1.000
_cell.length_c   1.000
_cell.angle_alpha   90.00
_cell.angle_beta   90.00
_cell.angle_gamma   90.00
#
_symmetry.space_group_name_H-M   'P 1'
#
loop_
_entity.id
_entity.type
_entity.pdbx_description
1 polymer ?
#
loop_
_entity_poly.entity_id
_entity_poly.type
_entity_poly.pdbx_seq_one_letter_code
_entity_poly.pdbx_strand_id
1 'polypeptide(L)'
;MEISRIAFLLFLMLVGNFVINVNCDYNFPKRPASPSLQKLIALKASLEQPPATPSPVVYHVTSYGADPTGKSDSTDAILRAISDALNGPGNGFLMDNIVNLGGARVDLDGGNYLISRPIQFPVTGKGNLAIHGGSLKASDTFPNDGYLIDLSTAQNDSSSYNYEFVTLRDLFLDSNFRGGGVHVVNSLRTSIDNCYITHFTTTGIFVDKGHETYIRSSYLGQHITAGGDPGERNFSGTAIVLNGNDNAVTDVVIFSAAIGVVISGEANTLSGLHCYNKATGFGGTGVYLKLPGLTQTRILNSYFDYTGIVAEDPVQLTITNSFFLGDAFVLFKSIKGVVNGVNVVDNMFSGSNNGVEVVQLDETNGSFNQVDQVVIDRNNVRGMKLKATVARVGVQGNGSTWTADFNSVLVFPNHIRNVQYSFVTSDSSFPVHALRGVSGNKVVVQANMAVNASVYVNVDQGGNFYST
;
A
#
# COMPACT_ATOMS: atom_id res chain seq x y z
N MET A 1 -50.42 -13.86 21.43
CA MET A 1 -51.77 -13.70 20.84
C MET A 1 -51.58 -12.99 19.50
N GLU A 2 -50.88 -13.59 18.54
CA GLU A 2 -51.26 -14.68 17.61
C GLU A 2 -52.33 -14.28 16.56
N ILE A 3 -51.99 -14.58 15.28
CA ILE A 3 -52.79 -14.68 14.04
C ILE A 3 -53.04 -13.33 13.30
N SER A 4 -52.34 -12.95 12.20
CA SER A 4 -52.21 -13.52 10.83
C SER A 4 -53.49 -13.53 9.99
N ARG A 5 -53.56 -12.74 8.90
CA ARG A 5 -54.36 -13.05 7.69
C ARG A 5 -53.73 -12.48 6.41
N ILE A 6 -52.77 -13.23 5.90
CA ILE A 6 -52.66 -13.52 4.47
C ILE A 6 -53.98 -14.21 4.07
N ALA A 7 -54.92 -13.48 3.45
CA ALA A 7 -56.19 -14.04 2.98
C ALA A 7 -56.92 -13.18 1.93
N PHE A 8 -56.21 -12.40 1.11
CA PHE A 8 -56.88 -11.63 0.04
C PHE A 8 -56.21 -11.69 -1.35
N LEU A 9 -55.06 -12.35 -1.49
CA LEU A 9 -54.39 -12.50 -2.79
C LEU A 9 -54.46 -13.92 -3.38
N LEU A 10 -55.26 -14.82 -2.77
CA LEU A 10 -55.43 -16.21 -3.21
C LEU A 10 -56.80 -16.49 -3.85
N PHE A 11 -57.44 -15.47 -4.44
CA PHE A 11 -58.78 -15.60 -5.06
C PHE A 11 -58.87 -15.13 -6.52
N LEU A 12 -57.75 -14.91 -7.23
CA LEU A 12 -57.80 -14.59 -8.66
C LEU A 12 -56.81 -15.38 -9.53
N MET A 13 -56.51 -16.61 -9.13
CA MET A 13 -56.20 -17.67 -10.08
C MET A 13 -57.28 -18.75 -9.99
N LEU A 14 -57.77 -19.18 -11.15
CA LEU A 14 -58.54 -20.41 -11.41
C LEU A 14 -60.06 -20.39 -11.17
N VAL A 15 -60.78 -19.66 -12.03
CA VAL A 15 -61.90 -20.19 -12.83
C VAL A 15 -61.78 -19.48 -14.19
N GLY A 16 -61.26 -20.10 -15.26
CA GLY A 16 -62.00 -21.01 -16.13
C GLY A 16 -63.10 -20.22 -16.87
N ASN A 17 -63.22 -20.17 -18.18
CA ASN A 17 -62.64 -20.87 -19.31
C ASN A 17 -63.28 -20.20 -20.56
N PHE A 18 -62.78 -20.49 -21.75
CA PHE A 18 -63.52 -20.35 -23.02
C PHE A 18 -63.85 -18.93 -23.52
N VAL A 19 -63.01 -18.41 -24.43
CA VAL A 19 -63.54 -17.76 -25.63
C VAL A 19 -62.96 -18.47 -26.85
N ILE A 20 -63.89 -18.80 -27.73
CA ILE A 20 -63.82 -19.69 -28.87
C ILE A 20 -62.97 -19.03 -29.97
N ASN A 21 -62.01 -19.79 -30.50
CA ASN A 21 -61.44 -19.55 -31.82
C ASN A 21 -62.54 -19.75 -32.86
N VAL A 22 -63.15 -18.66 -33.32
CA VAL A 22 -63.95 -18.65 -34.54
C VAL A 22 -63.07 -18.08 -35.64
N ASN A 23 -62.47 -18.99 -36.41
CA ASN A 23 -61.80 -18.70 -37.66
C ASN A 23 -62.90 -18.44 -38.70
N CYS A 24 -63.27 -17.18 -38.88
CA CYS A 24 -64.10 -16.73 -39.99
C CYS A 24 -63.19 -16.08 -41.03
N ASP A 25 -62.78 -16.87 -42.03
CA ASP A 25 -62.22 -16.37 -43.28
C ASP A 25 -63.27 -15.50 -43.99
N TYR A 26 -63.17 -14.19 -43.81
CA TYR A 26 -63.79 -13.21 -44.69
C TYR A 26 -62.69 -12.47 -45.44
N ASN A 27 -62.49 -12.91 -46.69
CA ASN A 27 -61.71 -12.20 -47.70
C ASN A 27 -62.38 -10.84 -48.02
N PHE A 28 -61.95 -9.78 -47.33
CA PHE A 28 -62.09 -8.41 -47.82
C PHE A 28 -60.73 -7.94 -48.37
N PRO A 29 -60.69 -7.32 -49.56
CA PRO A 29 -59.45 -6.77 -50.09
C PRO A 29 -58.90 -5.72 -49.12
N LYS A 30 -57.64 -5.89 -48.69
CA LYS A 30 -56.90 -4.89 -47.91
C LYS A 30 -56.87 -3.59 -48.71
N ARG A 31 -57.71 -2.62 -48.33
CA ARG A 31 -57.51 -1.24 -48.78
C ARG A 31 -56.18 -0.74 -48.21
N PRO A 32 -55.34 -0.07 -49.01
CA PRO A 32 -54.14 0.56 -48.47
C PRO A 32 -54.54 1.53 -47.35
N ALA A 33 -53.81 1.47 -46.23
CA ALA A 33 -53.99 2.42 -45.15
C ALA A 33 -53.91 3.85 -45.72
N SER A 34 -54.90 4.68 -45.38
CA SER A 34 -54.90 6.06 -45.84
C SER A 34 -53.61 6.78 -45.40
N PRO A 35 -53.11 7.78 -46.17
CA PRO A 35 -51.85 8.46 -45.87
C PRO A 35 -51.77 9.05 -44.45
N SER A 36 -52.91 9.32 -43.82
CA SER A 36 -53.00 9.82 -42.44
C SER A 36 -52.77 8.73 -41.39
N LEU A 37 -53.20 7.49 -41.63
CA LEU A 37 -52.99 6.38 -40.70
C LEU A 37 -51.52 5.91 -40.70
N GLN A 38 -50.86 5.95 -41.86
CA GLN A 38 -49.42 5.69 -41.96
C GLN A 38 -48.59 6.75 -41.24
N LYS A 39 -48.98 8.03 -41.33
CA LYS A 39 -48.36 9.11 -40.54
C LYS A 39 -48.56 8.93 -39.04
N LEU A 40 -49.73 8.47 -38.60
CA LEU A 40 -50.01 8.22 -37.18
C LEU A 40 -49.22 7.02 -36.64
N ILE A 41 -49.07 5.97 -37.45
CA ILE A 41 -48.25 4.79 -37.11
C ILE A 41 -46.76 5.17 -37.06
N ALA A 42 -46.27 6.00 -37.99
CA ALA A 42 -44.90 6.52 -37.97
C ALA A 42 -44.63 7.45 -36.77
N LEU A 43 -45.61 8.27 -36.38
CA LEU A 43 -45.51 9.12 -35.20
C LEU A 43 -45.50 8.30 -33.91
N LYS A 44 -46.30 7.23 -33.84
CA LYS A 44 -46.32 6.31 -32.70
C LYS A 44 -45.03 5.50 -32.58
N ALA A 45 -44.47 5.03 -33.70
CA ALA A 45 -43.16 4.38 -33.76
C ALA A 45 -42.00 5.32 -33.38
N SER A 46 -42.14 6.63 -33.64
CA SER A 46 -41.19 7.67 -33.18
C SER A 46 -41.28 7.98 -31.68
N LEU A 47 -42.40 7.69 -31.04
CA LEU A 47 -42.65 7.95 -29.61
C LEU A 47 -42.38 6.74 -28.72
N GLU A 48 -42.19 5.55 -29.32
CA GLU A 48 -41.84 4.29 -28.65
C GLU A 48 -40.36 3.91 -28.83
N GLN A 49 -39.49 4.86 -29.22
CA GLN A 49 -38.04 4.59 -29.14
C GLN A 49 -37.67 4.36 -27.67
N PRO A 50 -37.11 3.19 -27.31
CA PRO A 50 -36.55 3.01 -25.97
C PRO A 50 -35.51 4.11 -25.75
N PRO A 51 -35.41 4.69 -24.53
CA PRO A 51 -34.36 5.65 -24.24
C PRO A 51 -33.04 5.03 -24.67
N ALA A 52 -32.32 5.74 -25.55
CA ALA A 52 -31.03 5.29 -26.04
C ALA A 52 -30.19 4.88 -24.83
N THR A 53 -29.88 3.58 -24.72
CA THR A 53 -28.92 3.09 -23.73
C THR A 53 -27.69 3.97 -23.87
N PRO A 54 -27.26 4.71 -22.83
CA PRO A 54 -26.08 5.54 -22.93
C PRO A 54 -24.93 4.65 -23.39
N SER A 55 -24.40 4.91 -24.59
CA SER A 55 -23.22 4.19 -25.05
C SER A 55 -22.10 4.40 -24.04
N PRO A 56 -21.27 3.37 -23.77
CA PRO A 56 -20.08 3.54 -22.95
C PRO A 56 -19.27 4.75 -23.46
N VAL A 57 -18.94 5.69 -22.57
CA VAL A 57 -18.20 6.89 -22.95
C VAL A 57 -16.70 6.56 -23.01
N VAL A 58 -16.27 6.03 -24.17
CA VAL A 58 -14.89 5.62 -24.43
C VAL A 58 -14.22 6.60 -25.38
N TYR A 59 -13.05 7.09 -24.99
CA TYR A 59 -12.25 8.09 -25.69
C TYR A 59 -10.94 7.42 -26.15
N HIS A 60 -10.91 7.00 -27.43
CA HIS A 60 -9.74 6.40 -28.04
C HIS A 60 -8.73 7.47 -28.44
N VAL A 61 -7.52 7.47 -27.86
CA VAL A 61 -6.53 8.53 -28.12
C VAL A 61 -6.12 8.62 -29.59
N THR A 62 -6.17 7.52 -30.33
CA THR A 62 -5.92 7.48 -31.78
C THR A 62 -6.95 8.27 -32.58
N SER A 63 -8.21 8.33 -32.12
CA SER A 63 -9.27 9.17 -32.73
C SER A 63 -8.99 10.66 -32.57
N TYR A 64 -8.14 11.02 -31.61
CA TYR A 64 -7.64 12.39 -31.40
C TYR A 64 -6.34 12.67 -32.16
N GLY A 65 -5.81 11.69 -32.90
CA GLY A 65 -4.58 11.83 -33.69
C GLY A 65 -3.30 11.51 -32.92
N ALA A 66 -3.38 10.78 -31.81
CA ALA A 66 -2.20 10.24 -31.14
C ALA A 66 -1.51 9.20 -32.06
N ASP A 67 -0.18 9.18 -32.07
CA ASP A 67 0.62 8.26 -32.87
C ASP A 67 1.00 7.03 -32.03
N PRO A 68 0.35 5.87 -32.26
CA PRO A 68 0.58 4.66 -31.46
C PRO A 68 1.94 4.01 -31.73
N THR A 69 2.73 4.54 -32.66
CA THR A 69 4.08 4.04 -32.97
C THR A 69 5.18 4.70 -32.15
N GLY A 70 4.88 5.82 -31.48
CA GLY A 70 5.81 6.56 -30.64
C GLY A 70 6.87 7.34 -31.41
N LYS A 71 6.65 7.55 -32.72
CA LYS A 71 7.58 8.32 -33.58
C LYS A 71 7.35 9.82 -33.48
N SER A 72 6.11 10.23 -33.25
CA SER A 72 5.71 11.61 -33.10
C SER A 72 5.09 11.88 -31.73
N ASP A 73 5.22 13.14 -31.29
CA ASP A 73 4.68 13.59 -30.01
C ASP A 73 3.14 13.51 -30.01
N SER A 74 2.62 12.74 -29.07
CA SER A 74 1.19 12.47 -28.90
C SER A 74 0.55 13.27 -27.77
N THR A 75 1.32 14.15 -27.09
CA THR A 75 0.87 14.83 -25.87
C THR A 75 -0.44 15.58 -26.07
N ASP A 76 -0.55 16.39 -27.12
CA ASP A 76 -1.78 17.19 -27.40
C ASP A 76 -2.99 16.33 -27.77
N ALA A 77 -2.76 15.20 -28.43
CA ALA A 77 -3.85 14.28 -28.77
C ALA A 77 -4.40 13.58 -27.52
N ILE A 78 -3.51 13.09 -26.66
CA ILE A 78 -3.86 12.44 -25.39
C ILE A 78 -4.56 13.43 -24.46
N LEU A 79 -4.02 14.65 -24.30
CA LEU A 79 -4.64 15.69 -23.48
C LEU A 79 -6.03 16.10 -23.99
N ARG A 80 -6.25 16.14 -25.31
CA ARG A 80 -7.60 16.39 -25.87
C ARG A 80 -8.57 15.25 -25.54
N ALA A 81 -8.15 13.99 -25.66
CA ALA A 81 -8.98 12.85 -25.28
C ALA A 81 -9.37 12.90 -23.79
N ILE A 82 -8.41 13.21 -22.91
CA ILE A 82 -8.65 13.35 -21.47
C ILE A 82 -9.54 14.56 -21.16
N SER A 83 -9.31 15.70 -21.83
CA SER A 83 -10.15 16.89 -21.68
C SER A 83 -11.61 16.60 -22.05
N ASP A 84 -11.85 15.91 -23.16
CA ASP A 84 -13.21 15.55 -23.57
C ASP A 84 -13.84 14.52 -22.62
N ALA A 85 -13.05 13.61 -22.06
CA ALA A 85 -13.51 12.68 -21.04
C ALA A 85 -13.93 13.39 -19.74
N LEU A 86 -13.12 14.33 -19.28
CA LEU A 86 -13.40 15.10 -18.07
C LEU A 86 -14.56 16.10 -18.25
N ASN A 87 -14.80 16.57 -19.48
CA ASN A 87 -15.96 17.40 -19.83
C ASN A 87 -17.16 16.58 -20.35
N GLY A 88 -17.06 15.25 -20.30
CA GLY A 88 -18.11 14.34 -20.71
C GLY A 88 -19.38 14.46 -19.88
N PRO A 89 -20.46 13.77 -20.30
CA PRO A 89 -21.73 13.83 -19.59
C PRO A 89 -21.59 13.31 -18.15
N GLY A 90 -21.92 14.17 -17.18
CA GLY A 90 -21.95 13.79 -15.76
C GLY A 90 -23.35 13.36 -15.30
N ASN A 91 -23.42 12.45 -14.33
CA ASN A 91 -24.67 12.08 -13.66
C ASN A 91 -24.51 12.11 -12.13
N GLY A 92 -24.93 13.23 -11.54
CA GLY A 92 -24.80 13.46 -10.10
C GLY A 92 -23.36 13.64 -9.66
N PHE A 93 -23.12 13.39 -8.37
CA PHE A 93 -21.85 13.64 -7.70
C PHE A 93 -21.41 12.40 -6.92
N LEU A 94 -20.10 12.14 -6.89
CA LEU A 94 -19.50 11.10 -6.03
C LEU A 94 -19.33 11.63 -4.59
N MET A 95 -18.89 12.88 -4.50
CA MET A 95 -18.76 13.70 -3.31
C MET A 95 -19.11 15.14 -3.67
N ASP A 96 -19.34 16.00 -2.68
CA ASP A 96 -19.56 17.44 -2.88
C ASP A 96 -18.53 18.03 -3.87
N ASN A 97 -19.04 18.63 -4.93
CA ASN A 97 -18.27 19.23 -6.04
C ASN A 97 -17.43 18.27 -6.90
N ILE A 98 -17.57 16.94 -6.74
CA ILE A 98 -16.97 15.94 -7.65
C ILE A 98 -18.03 15.31 -8.54
N VAL A 99 -18.08 15.74 -9.80
CA VAL A 99 -19.05 15.22 -10.79
C VAL A 99 -18.69 13.77 -11.16
N ASN A 100 -19.69 12.89 -11.13
CA ASN A 100 -19.56 11.50 -11.55
C ASN A 100 -19.64 11.38 -13.08
N LEU A 101 -18.55 10.96 -13.72
CA LEU A 101 -18.45 10.79 -15.18
C LEU A 101 -19.03 9.47 -15.69
N GLY A 102 -19.67 8.68 -14.84
CA GLY A 102 -20.38 7.46 -15.23
C GLY A 102 -19.47 6.33 -15.73
N GLY A 103 -18.18 6.35 -15.39
CA GLY A 103 -17.21 5.33 -15.80
C GLY A 103 -16.60 5.60 -17.16
N ALA A 104 -16.38 6.88 -17.49
CA ALA A 104 -15.67 7.30 -18.69
C ALA A 104 -14.29 6.62 -18.78
N ARG A 105 -13.84 6.30 -19.99
CA ARG A 105 -12.56 5.63 -20.22
C ARG A 105 -11.76 6.34 -21.29
N VAL A 106 -10.49 6.60 -21.02
CA VAL A 106 -9.50 6.99 -22.04
C VAL A 106 -8.70 5.74 -22.38
N ASP A 107 -8.85 5.27 -23.61
CA ASP A 107 -8.21 4.06 -24.10
C ASP A 107 -6.95 4.42 -24.90
N LEU A 108 -5.81 3.86 -24.50
CA LEU A 108 -4.53 3.99 -25.20
C LEU A 108 -4.39 2.98 -26.35
N ASP A 109 -5.39 2.14 -26.62
CA ASP A 109 -5.46 1.26 -27.80
C ASP A 109 -4.26 0.28 -27.95
N GLY A 110 -3.55 -0.02 -26.86
CA GLY A 110 -2.32 -0.82 -26.85
C GLY A 110 -1.12 -0.15 -27.53
N GLY A 111 -1.21 1.14 -27.86
CA GLY A 111 -0.16 1.89 -28.56
C GLY A 111 1.01 2.28 -27.65
N ASN A 112 2.12 2.67 -28.28
CA ASN A 112 3.26 3.30 -27.61
C ASN A 112 3.31 4.77 -27.99
N TYR A 113 3.15 5.66 -27.02
CA TYR A 113 3.02 7.09 -27.28
C TYR A 113 4.19 7.86 -26.69
N LEU A 114 4.85 8.66 -27.52
CA LEU A 114 5.87 9.60 -27.08
C LEU A 114 5.18 10.87 -26.55
N ILE A 115 5.58 11.36 -25.38
CA ILE A 115 5.07 12.61 -24.80
C ILE A 115 6.21 13.56 -24.45
N SER A 116 6.04 14.85 -24.73
CA SER A 116 7.06 15.89 -24.48
C SER A 116 6.87 16.66 -23.18
N ARG A 117 5.72 16.48 -22.52
CA ARG A 117 5.37 17.15 -21.26
C ARG A 117 4.36 16.30 -20.47
N PRO A 118 4.19 16.57 -19.17
CA PRO A 118 3.23 15.85 -18.33
C PRO A 118 1.82 15.81 -18.94
N ILE A 119 1.16 14.66 -18.82
CA ILE A 119 -0.28 14.53 -19.03
C ILE A 119 -0.96 15.03 -17.75
N GLN A 120 -0.94 16.36 -17.57
CA GLN A 120 -1.61 17.02 -16.46
C GLN A 120 -3.10 17.17 -16.76
N PHE A 121 -3.96 16.75 -15.82
CA PHE A 121 -5.40 16.85 -16.03
C PHE A 121 -5.84 18.32 -16.08
N PRO A 122 -6.60 18.74 -17.11
CA PRO A 122 -6.90 20.15 -17.34
C PRO A 122 -8.00 20.75 -16.46
N VAL A 123 -8.82 19.92 -15.80
CA VAL A 123 -9.97 20.36 -14.99
C VAL A 123 -10.15 19.48 -13.76
N THR A 124 -10.55 20.06 -12.62
CA THR A 124 -10.84 19.35 -11.36
C THR A 124 -12.34 19.13 -11.15
N GLY A 125 -12.68 18.51 -10.01
CA GLY A 125 -14.07 18.28 -9.61
C GLY A 125 -14.71 17.17 -10.43
N LYS A 126 -13.91 16.15 -10.79
CA LYS A 126 -14.29 15.05 -11.67
C LYS A 126 -13.89 13.71 -11.06
N GLY A 127 -14.68 12.68 -11.35
CA GLY A 127 -14.39 11.34 -10.87
C GLY A 127 -15.07 10.23 -11.64
N ASN A 128 -14.79 8.98 -11.26
CA ASN A 128 -15.22 7.78 -11.97
C ASN A 128 -14.72 7.78 -13.44
N LEU A 129 -13.40 7.87 -13.57
CA LEU A 129 -12.64 7.90 -14.84
C LEU A 129 -11.56 6.81 -14.81
N ALA A 130 -11.35 6.11 -15.93
CA ALA A 130 -10.24 5.20 -16.11
C ALA A 130 -9.34 5.59 -17.30
N ILE A 131 -8.03 5.47 -17.15
CA ILE A 131 -7.04 5.52 -18.24
C ILE A 131 -6.35 4.15 -18.30
N HIS A 132 -6.32 3.52 -19.47
CA HIS A 132 -5.78 2.16 -19.56
C HIS A 132 -5.22 1.74 -20.92
N GLY A 133 -4.45 0.65 -20.90
CA GLY A 133 -4.16 -0.20 -22.05
C GLY A 133 -3.19 0.40 -23.06
N GLY A 134 -1.95 0.67 -22.67
CA GLY A 134 -0.90 1.16 -23.58
C GLY A 134 0.35 1.67 -22.86
N SER A 135 1.25 2.30 -23.61
CA SER A 135 2.52 2.80 -23.10
C SER A 135 2.68 4.30 -23.28
N LEU A 136 3.18 4.99 -22.26
CA LEU A 136 3.64 6.38 -22.36
C LEU A 136 5.16 6.41 -22.18
N LYS A 137 5.86 7.08 -23.10
CA LYS A 137 7.30 7.30 -23.02
C LYS A 137 7.62 8.80 -23.04
N ALA A 138 8.41 9.25 -22.07
CA ALA A 138 8.96 10.60 -22.08
C ALA A 138 9.92 10.79 -23.28
N SER A 139 9.75 11.89 -24.01
CA SER A 139 10.71 12.33 -25.03
C SER A 139 12.00 12.87 -24.40
N ASP A 140 13.02 13.09 -25.22
CA ASP A 140 14.29 13.66 -24.79
C ASP A 140 14.15 15.11 -24.28
N THR A 141 13.03 15.78 -24.60
CA THR A 141 12.72 17.15 -24.16
C THR A 141 11.79 17.21 -22.95
N PHE A 142 11.34 16.06 -22.43
CA PHE A 142 10.45 16.01 -21.26
C PHE A 142 11.09 16.70 -20.03
N PRO A 143 10.34 17.38 -19.15
CA PRO A 143 10.94 18.04 -17.98
C PRO A 143 11.61 17.04 -17.02
N ASN A 144 12.70 17.47 -16.35
CA ASN A 144 13.44 16.60 -15.41
C ASN A 144 12.72 16.42 -14.06
N ASP A 145 11.71 17.23 -13.78
CA ASP A 145 10.94 17.30 -12.54
C ASP A 145 9.44 17.02 -12.73
N GLY A 146 9.00 16.77 -13.97
CA GLY A 146 7.60 16.43 -14.27
C GLY A 146 7.27 14.95 -14.08
N TYR A 147 6.00 14.61 -14.17
CA TYR A 147 5.50 13.22 -14.10
C TYR A 147 4.75 12.89 -15.38
N LEU A 148 4.85 11.65 -15.89
CA LEU A 148 4.18 11.25 -17.13
C LEU A 148 2.66 11.47 -17.03
N ILE A 149 2.06 11.07 -15.90
CA ILE A 149 0.65 11.34 -15.56
C ILE A 149 0.62 12.19 -14.28
N ASP A 150 -0.07 13.32 -14.34
CA ASP A 150 -0.12 14.28 -13.23
C ASP A 150 -1.58 14.64 -12.89
N LEU A 151 -2.06 14.12 -11.76
CA LEU A 151 -3.38 14.39 -11.20
C LEU A 151 -3.35 15.62 -10.27
N SER A 152 -2.53 16.61 -10.60
CA SER A 152 -2.64 17.96 -10.06
C SER A 152 -3.57 18.82 -10.91
N THR A 153 -3.64 20.10 -10.61
CA THR A 153 -4.45 21.09 -11.30
C THR A 153 -3.63 22.33 -11.61
N ALA A 154 -3.86 22.91 -12.78
CA ALA A 154 -3.35 24.25 -13.11
C ALA A 154 -4.17 25.37 -12.43
N GLN A 155 -5.36 25.05 -11.91
CA GLN A 155 -6.27 25.98 -11.25
C GLN A 155 -6.33 25.71 -9.74
N ASN A 156 -5.96 26.72 -8.95
CA ASN A 156 -6.10 26.72 -7.49
C ASN A 156 -7.57 26.91 -7.12
N ASP A 157 -8.37 25.84 -7.18
CA ASP A 157 -9.75 25.90 -6.71
C ASP A 157 -9.93 25.32 -5.30
N SER A 158 -10.78 25.99 -4.54
CA SER A 158 -11.07 25.78 -3.11
C SER A 158 -11.81 24.48 -2.75
N SER A 159 -11.87 23.50 -3.65
CA SER A 159 -12.52 22.20 -3.38
C SER A 159 -11.70 21.37 -2.39
N SER A 160 -12.36 20.54 -1.58
CA SER A 160 -11.68 19.66 -0.64
C SER A 160 -10.73 18.66 -1.33
N TYR A 161 -11.11 18.14 -2.50
CA TYR A 161 -10.33 17.19 -3.31
C TYR A 161 -10.36 17.55 -4.81
N ASN A 162 -9.33 17.14 -5.55
CA ASN A 162 -9.21 17.39 -6.99
C ASN A 162 -10.04 16.38 -7.81
N TYR A 163 -9.88 15.10 -7.47
CA TYR A 163 -10.48 13.97 -8.15
C TYR A 163 -10.94 12.90 -7.17
N GLU A 164 -11.91 12.09 -7.57
CA GLU A 164 -12.32 10.90 -6.84
C GLU A 164 -12.48 9.71 -7.79
N PHE A 165 -12.07 8.51 -7.34
CA PHE A 165 -12.30 7.26 -8.08
C PHE A 165 -11.71 7.32 -9.51
N VAL A 166 -10.45 7.78 -9.60
CA VAL A 166 -9.63 7.71 -10.81
C VAL A 166 -8.89 6.38 -10.82
N THR A 167 -8.89 5.70 -11.97
CA THR A 167 -8.17 4.43 -12.16
C THR A 167 -7.13 4.56 -13.26
N LEU A 168 -5.88 4.28 -12.93
CA LEU A 168 -4.79 4.10 -13.89
C LEU A 168 -4.46 2.60 -13.90
N ARG A 169 -4.65 1.92 -15.04
CA ARG A 169 -4.43 0.47 -15.09
C ARG A 169 -3.88 -0.06 -16.39
N ASP A 170 -3.16 -1.16 -16.33
CA ASP A 170 -2.63 -1.84 -17.52
C ASP A 170 -1.74 -0.90 -18.37
N LEU A 171 -0.86 -0.15 -17.70
CA LEU A 171 0.00 0.87 -18.31
C LEU A 171 1.48 0.50 -18.23
N PHE A 172 2.22 0.75 -19.31
CA PHE A 172 3.69 0.83 -19.27
C PHE A 172 4.12 2.30 -19.31
N LEU A 173 4.80 2.76 -18.27
CA LEU A 173 5.22 4.15 -18.10
C LEU A 173 6.75 4.22 -18.10
N ASP A 174 7.34 4.69 -19.20
CA ASP A 174 8.78 4.86 -19.37
C ASP A 174 9.16 6.34 -19.25
N SER A 175 9.68 6.74 -18.09
CA SER A 175 10.12 8.11 -17.83
C SER A 175 11.43 8.46 -18.57
N ASN A 176 12.04 7.54 -19.30
CA ASN A 176 13.23 7.78 -20.15
C ASN A 176 14.40 8.49 -19.42
N PHE A 177 14.58 8.18 -18.13
CA PHE A 177 15.52 8.83 -17.20
C PHE A 177 15.25 10.32 -16.98
N ARG A 178 13.97 10.73 -16.98
CA ARG A 178 13.52 12.11 -16.78
C ARG A 178 12.30 12.15 -15.87
N GLY A 179 12.35 12.93 -14.79
CA GLY A 179 11.20 13.11 -13.92
C GLY A 179 10.71 11.80 -13.29
N GLY A 180 9.39 11.71 -13.12
CA GLY A 180 8.68 10.61 -12.46
C GLY A 180 7.59 9.96 -13.32
N GLY A 181 6.92 8.96 -12.75
CA GLY A 181 5.85 8.22 -13.43
C GLY A 181 4.47 8.84 -13.22
N VAL A 182 3.94 8.71 -12.01
CA VAL A 182 2.59 9.18 -11.64
C VAL A 182 2.66 10.11 -10.44
N HIS A 183 1.94 11.22 -10.52
CA HIS A 183 1.71 12.13 -9.40
C HIS A 183 0.22 12.21 -9.07
N VAL A 184 -0.14 11.83 -7.85
CA VAL A 184 -1.51 11.93 -7.33
C VAL A 184 -1.54 13.05 -6.31
N VAL A 185 -2.28 14.12 -6.60
CA VAL A 185 -2.36 15.27 -5.68
C VAL A 185 -3.78 15.42 -5.17
N ASN A 186 -3.92 15.48 -3.84
CA ASN A 186 -5.16 15.81 -3.13
C ASN A 186 -6.40 15.12 -3.72
N SER A 187 -6.32 13.81 -3.95
CA SER A 187 -7.37 13.01 -4.58
C SER A 187 -7.86 11.91 -3.65
N LEU A 188 -9.09 11.44 -3.87
CA LEU A 188 -9.70 10.35 -3.11
C LEU A 188 -9.80 9.08 -3.94
N ARG A 189 -9.58 7.93 -3.29
CA ARG A 189 -9.94 6.61 -3.84
C ARG A 189 -9.33 6.34 -5.22
N THR A 190 -8.08 6.76 -5.40
CA THR A 190 -7.35 6.58 -6.66
C THR A 190 -6.77 5.18 -6.71
N SER A 191 -6.91 4.49 -7.84
CA SER A 191 -6.33 3.15 -8.05
C SER A 191 -5.24 3.21 -9.12
N ILE A 192 -4.06 2.69 -8.80
CA ILE A 192 -2.96 2.46 -9.73
C ILE A 192 -2.70 0.95 -9.74
N ASP A 193 -3.06 0.26 -10.81
CA ASP A 193 -3.16 -1.21 -10.81
C ASP A 193 -2.55 -1.83 -12.07
N ASN A 194 -1.78 -2.89 -11.93
CA ASN A 194 -1.12 -3.59 -13.04
C ASN A 194 -0.31 -2.63 -13.96
N CYS A 195 0.51 -1.77 -13.33
CA CYS A 195 1.37 -0.83 -14.03
C CYS A 195 2.84 -1.27 -13.98
N TYR A 196 3.58 -1.02 -15.05
CA TYR A 196 5.03 -1.19 -15.10
C TYR A 196 5.66 0.19 -15.29
N ILE A 197 6.38 0.70 -14.29
CA ILE A 197 6.85 2.10 -14.23
C ILE A 197 8.36 2.14 -14.09
N THR A 198 9.05 2.71 -15.09
CA THR A 198 10.51 2.64 -15.17
C THR A 198 11.21 3.91 -15.57
N HIS A 199 12.53 3.92 -15.35
CA HIS A 199 13.43 4.99 -15.78
C HIS A 199 13.04 6.37 -15.21
N PHE A 200 12.45 6.43 -14.02
CA PHE A 200 12.28 7.69 -13.30
C PHE A 200 13.61 8.13 -12.68
N THR A 201 13.91 9.43 -12.67
CA THR A 201 15.06 9.98 -11.92
C THR A 201 14.63 10.64 -10.61
N THR A 202 13.35 10.98 -10.47
CA THR A 202 12.74 11.47 -9.23
C THR A 202 11.98 10.34 -8.54
N THR A 203 10.66 10.26 -8.77
CA THR A 203 9.75 9.35 -8.08
C THR A 203 8.90 8.56 -9.08
N GLY A 204 8.83 7.23 -8.93
CA GLY A 204 7.95 6.39 -9.74
C GLY A 204 6.47 6.75 -9.56
N ILE A 205 5.97 6.66 -8.33
CA ILE A 205 4.64 7.13 -7.93
C ILE A 205 4.76 8.06 -6.72
N PHE A 206 4.26 9.28 -6.84
CA PHE A 206 4.18 10.22 -5.73
C PHE A 206 2.71 10.50 -5.39
N VAL A 207 2.30 10.16 -4.17
CA VAL A 207 1.01 10.52 -3.59
C VAL A 207 1.23 11.69 -2.63
N ASP A 208 0.71 12.86 -2.98
CA ASP A 208 0.77 14.08 -2.18
C ASP A 208 -0.62 14.50 -1.70
N LYS A 209 -0.88 14.35 -0.39
CA LYS A 209 -2.18 14.54 0.25
C LYS A 209 -3.24 13.57 -0.28
N GLY A 210 -4.51 13.85 -0.01
CA GLY A 210 -5.61 12.93 -0.33
C GLY A 210 -5.68 11.74 0.64
N HIS A 211 -6.61 10.82 0.35
CA HIS A 211 -6.82 9.60 1.11
C HIS A 211 -7.15 8.43 0.17
N GLU A 212 -6.87 7.21 0.63
CA GLU A 212 -7.31 5.98 -0.03
C GLU A 212 -6.72 5.79 -1.45
N THR A 213 -5.47 6.20 -1.67
CA THR A 213 -4.76 5.81 -2.90
C THR A 213 -4.26 4.39 -2.76
N TYR A 214 -4.61 3.55 -3.73
CA TYR A 214 -4.30 2.14 -3.73
C TYR A 214 -3.42 1.76 -4.92
N ILE A 215 -2.21 1.30 -4.63
CA ILE A 215 -1.21 0.88 -5.61
C ILE A 215 -1.13 -0.65 -5.55
N ARG A 216 -1.42 -1.33 -6.66
CA ARG A 216 -1.59 -2.78 -6.69
C ARG A 216 -0.91 -3.45 -7.87
N SER A 217 -0.46 -4.69 -7.68
CA SER A 217 -0.05 -5.60 -8.77
C SER A 217 0.97 -4.98 -9.75
N SER A 218 1.83 -4.09 -9.26
CA SER A 218 2.63 -3.20 -10.11
C SER A 218 4.12 -3.44 -9.94
N TYR A 219 4.89 -3.03 -10.94
CA TYR A 219 6.34 -3.17 -11.00
C TYR A 219 6.97 -1.79 -11.17
N LEU A 220 7.90 -1.42 -10.28
CA LEU A 220 8.54 -0.11 -10.32
C LEU A 220 10.05 -0.24 -10.21
N GLY A 221 10.78 0.39 -11.13
CA GLY A 221 12.23 0.49 -10.97
C GLY A 221 12.93 1.51 -11.84
N GLN A 222 13.91 2.20 -11.28
CA GLN A 222 14.67 3.21 -12.01
C GLN A 222 15.49 2.58 -13.13
N HIS A 223 16.08 1.41 -12.91
CA HIS A 223 16.85 0.68 -13.92
C HIS A 223 16.27 -0.73 -14.12
N ILE A 224 16.02 -1.14 -15.36
CA ILE A 224 15.49 -2.49 -15.66
C ILE A 224 16.60 -3.53 -15.55
N THR A 225 16.78 -4.09 -14.35
CA THR A 225 17.81 -5.07 -14.03
C THR A 225 17.28 -6.10 -13.01
N ALA A 226 17.96 -7.24 -12.89
CA ALA A 226 17.57 -8.35 -12.01
C ALA A 226 18.59 -8.60 -10.88
N GLY A 227 19.27 -7.54 -10.42
CA GLY A 227 20.33 -7.60 -9.42
C GLY A 227 21.75 -7.72 -10.00
N GLY A 228 22.75 -7.39 -9.18
CA GLY A 228 24.18 -7.46 -9.56
C GLY A 228 24.63 -6.41 -10.57
N ASP A 229 23.86 -5.33 -10.75
CA ASP A 229 24.21 -4.26 -11.67
C ASP A 229 25.45 -3.48 -11.15
N PRO A 230 26.53 -3.36 -11.95
CA PRO A 230 27.72 -2.63 -11.52
C PRO A 230 27.49 -1.15 -11.16
N GLY A 231 26.42 -0.56 -11.69
CA GLY A 231 25.98 0.82 -11.47
C GLY A 231 25.04 1.00 -10.27
N GLU A 232 24.69 -0.05 -9.52
CA GLU A 232 23.71 0.00 -8.43
C GLU A 232 23.99 1.08 -7.38
N ARG A 233 25.28 1.34 -7.10
CA ARG A 233 25.71 2.41 -6.19
C ARG A 233 25.23 3.81 -6.60
N ASN A 234 24.97 4.02 -7.88
CA ASN A 234 24.55 5.29 -8.46
C ASN A 234 23.03 5.41 -8.61
N PHE A 235 22.26 4.37 -8.29
CA PHE A 235 20.80 4.48 -8.27
C PHE A 235 20.39 5.57 -7.28
N SER A 236 19.43 6.40 -7.69
CA SER A 236 19.07 7.67 -7.04
C SER A 236 17.56 7.86 -6.85
N GLY A 237 16.73 7.21 -7.68
CA GLY A 237 15.29 7.42 -7.69
C GLY A 237 14.59 6.78 -6.49
N THR A 238 13.39 7.26 -6.17
CA THR A 238 12.49 6.65 -5.19
C THR A 238 11.32 5.99 -5.92
N ALA A 239 10.98 4.75 -5.64
CA ALA A 239 9.89 4.11 -6.40
C ALA A 239 8.52 4.64 -5.98
N ILE A 240 8.23 4.73 -4.68
CA ILE A 240 6.94 5.22 -4.16
C ILE A 240 7.17 6.23 -3.04
N VAL A 241 6.44 7.35 -3.07
CA VAL A 241 6.33 8.29 -1.95
C VAL A 241 4.86 8.41 -1.55
N LEU A 242 4.57 8.13 -0.27
CA LEU A 242 3.25 8.31 0.34
C LEU A 242 3.33 9.49 1.32
N ASN A 243 2.99 10.68 0.83
CA ASN A 243 2.85 11.91 1.62
C ASN A 243 1.37 12.20 1.89
N GLY A 244 0.67 11.20 2.41
CA GLY A 244 -0.75 11.25 2.74
C GLY A 244 -1.14 10.04 3.58
N ASN A 245 -2.39 10.02 4.04
CA ASN A 245 -2.86 9.03 4.99
C ASN A 245 -3.75 7.99 4.31
N ASP A 246 -3.95 6.85 4.97
CA ASP A 246 -4.92 5.81 4.57
C ASP A 246 -4.66 5.17 3.19
N ASN A 247 -3.43 5.19 2.71
CA ASN A 247 -3.05 4.57 1.43
C ASN A 247 -2.65 3.11 1.62
N ALA A 248 -2.72 2.35 0.53
CA ALA A 248 -2.30 0.95 0.51
C ALA A 248 -1.40 0.64 -0.69
N VAL A 249 -0.33 -0.13 -0.45
CA VAL A 249 0.50 -0.73 -1.47
C VAL A 249 0.38 -2.24 -1.31
N THR A 250 -0.06 -2.94 -2.36
CA THR A 250 -0.37 -4.38 -2.27
C THR A 250 0.17 -5.13 -3.48
N ASP A 251 0.92 -6.20 -3.26
CA ASP A 251 1.47 -7.06 -4.33
C ASP A 251 2.31 -6.26 -5.35
N VAL A 252 3.22 -5.43 -4.84
CA VAL A 252 4.08 -4.57 -5.66
C VAL A 252 5.52 -5.04 -5.60
N VAL A 253 6.18 -5.05 -6.76
CA VAL A 253 7.60 -5.35 -6.89
C VAL A 253 8.37 -4.06 -7.17
N ILE A 254 9.37 -3.77 -6.35
CA ILE A 254 10.26 -2.63 -6.50
C ILE A 254 11.68 -3.11 -6.74
N PHE A 255 12.29 -2.61 -7.82
CA PHE A 255 13.63 -2.99 -8.25
C PHE A 255 14.49 -1.78 -8.59
N SER A 256 15.79 -1.91 -8.35
CA SER A 256 16.81 -0.99 -8.86
C SER A 256 16.55 0.52 -8.67
N ALA A 257 15.84 0.89 -7.60
CA ALA A 257 15.67 2.26 -7.11
C ALA A 257 16.58 2.49 -5.89
N ALA A 258 16.92 3.74 -5.56
CA ALA A 258 17.66 4.02 -4.33
C ALA A 258 16.83 3.71 -3.08
N ILE A 259 15.57 4.17 -3.09
CA ILE A 259 14.61 3.93 -2.03
C ILE A 259 13.38 3.25 -2.63
N GLY A 260 12.89 2.20 -1.96
CA GLY A 260 11.66 1.54 -2.37
C GLY A 260 10.44 2.41 -2.08
N VAL A 261 10.08 2.53 -0.80
CA VAL A 261 8.93 3.33 -0.36
C VAL A 261 9.36 4.36 0.69
N VAL A 262 8.98 5.62 0.52
CA VAL A 262 9.03 6.64 1.57
C VAL A 262 7.62 6.91 2.07
N ILE A 263 7.42 6.91 3.38
CA ILE A 263 6.15 7.21 4.03
C ILE A 263 6.34 8.41 4.95
N SER A 264 5.51 9.44 4.75
CA SER A 264 5.47 10.65 5.57
C SER A 264 4.06 10.98 6.07
N GLY A 265 3.06 10.16 5.75
CA GLY A 265 1.70 10.24 6.28
C GLY A 265 1.31 8.99 7.08
N GLU A 266 0.25 9.11 7.87
CA GLU A 266 -0.14 8.11 8.89
C GLU A 266 -1.05 7.01 8.31
N ALA A 267 -1.31 5.96 9.10
CA ALA A 267 -2.32 4.92 8.81
C ALA A 267 -2.13 4.07 7.53
N ASN A 268 -0.97 4.15 6.86
CA ASN A 268 -0.69 3.43 5.62
C ASN A 268 -0.52 1.90 5.83
N THR A 269 -0.79 1.11 4.78
CA THR A 269 -0.56 -0.34 4.77
C THR A 269 0.26 -0.78 3.57
N LEU A 270 1.35 -1.51 3.82
CA LEU A 270 2.14 -2.19 2.79
C LEU A 270 1.95 -3.69 2.96
N SER A 271 1.54 -4.41 1.91
CA SER A 271 1.47 -5.87 1.96
C SER A 271 1.90 -6.54 0.65
N GLY A 272 2.53 -7.71 0.72
CA GLY A 272 3.02 -8.38 -0.50
C GLY A 272 4.07 -7.56 -1.24
N LEU A 273 4.79 -6.67 -0.54
CA LEU A 273 5.81 -5.83 -1.14
C LEU A 273 7.09 -6.63 -1.32
N HIS A 274 7.62 -6.69 -2.54
CA HIS A 274 8.94 -7.25 -2.82
C HIS A 274 9.91 -6.14 -3.18
N CYS A 275 10.84 -5.83 -2.28
CA CYS A 275 11.91 -4.86 -2.52
C CYS A 275 13.22 -5.59 -2.80
N TYR A 276 13.69 -5.53 -4.05
CA TYR A 276 15.07 -5.80 -4.43
C TYR A 276 15.69 -4.55 -5.09
N ASN A 277 15.39 -3.40 -4.50
CA ASN A 277 16.02 -2.14 -4.87
C ASN A 277 17.46 -2.08 -4.35
N LYS A 278 18.13 -0.93 -4.52
CA LYS A 278 19.51 -0.70 -4.08
C LYS A 278 19.75 -1.29 -2.67
N ALA A 279 20.76 -2.14 -2.56
CA ALA A 279 21.12 -2.82 -1.34
C ALA A 279 21.50 -1.83 -0.24
N THR A 280 21.20 -2.18 1.01
CA THR A 280 21.54 -1.37 2.18
C THR A 280 23.06 -1.15 2.29
N GLY A 281 23.88 -2.13 1.92
CA GLY A 281 25.34 -1.99 1.86
C GLY A 281 25.85 -0.94 0.87
N PHE A 282 25.02 -0.50 -0.08
CA PHE A 282 25.31 0.60 -1.01
C PHE A 282 24.59 1.90 -0.65
N GLY A 283 23.89 1.94 0.49
CA GLY A 283 23.13 3.09 0.97
C GLY A 283 21.68 3.15 0.47
N GLY A 284 21.14 2.04 -0.04
CA GLY A 284 19.72 1.95 -0.37
C GLY A 284 18.83 1.60 0.81
N THR A 285 17.52 1.80 0.67
CA THR A 285 16.52 1.50 1.71
C THR A 285 15.27 0.92 1.09
N GLY A 286 14.73 -0.16 1.65
CA GLY A 286 13.52 -0.80 1.15
C GLY A 286 12.30 0.05 1.48
N VAL A 287 12.09 0.33 2.77
CA VAL A 287 11.03 1.21 3.26
C VAL A 287 11.60 2.20 4.27
N TYR A 288 11.29 3.48 4.09
CA TYR A 288 11.67 4.55 5.00
C TYR A 288 10.44 5.26 5.57
N LEU A 289 10.21 5.08 6.87
CA LEU A 289 9.13 5.73 7.62
C LEU A 289 9.68 7.02 8.25
N LYS A 290 9.34 8.17 7.65
CA LYS A 290 9.84 9.51 7.98
C LYS A 290 8.76 10.36 8.66
N LEU A 291 8.18 9.82 9.72
CA LEU A 291 7.13 10.47 10.51
C LEU A 291 7.33 10.21 12.02
N PRO A 292 8.34 10.85 12.64
CA PRO A 292 8.69 10.60 14.03
C PRO A 292 7.51 10.88 14.98
N GLY A 293 7.09 9.85 15.71
CA GLY A 293 6.00 9.90 16.69
C GLY A 293 4.60 9.62 16.14
N LEU A 294 4.42 9.41 14.82
CA LEU A 294 3.10 9.36 14.17
C LEU A 294 2.96 8.22 13.13
N THR A 295 3.74 7.15 13.24
CA THR A 295 3.87 6.12 12.18
C THR A 295 2.57 5.42 11.77
N GLN A 296 1.86 4.80 12.72
CA GLN A 296 0.58 4.10 12.51
C GLN A 296 0.52 3.17 11.28
N THR A 297 1.67 2.60 10.88
CA THR A 297 1.82 1.88 9.61
C THR A 297 1.91 0.38 9.83
N ARG A 298 1.39 -0.39 8.89
CA ARG A 298 1.44 -1.86 8.88
C ARG A 298 2.21 -2.34 7.65
N ILE A 299 3.24 -3.16 7.86
CA ILE A 299 4.06 -3.79 6.81
C ILE A 299 3.96 -5.31 6.99
N LEU A 300 3.32 -5.99 6.03
CA LEU A 300 2.82 -7.35 6.21
C LEU A 300 3.19 -8.24 5.01
N ASN A 301 3.63 -9.49 5.24
CA ASN A 301 3.78 -10.46 4.15
C ASN A 301 4.74 -10.00 3.03
N SER A 302 5.81 -9.28 3.39
CA SER A 302 6.71 -8.64 2.42
C SER A 302 8.04 -9.39 2.29
N TYR A 303 8.74 -9.18 1.19
CA TYR A 303 10.06 -9.73 0.92
C TYR A 303 11.08 -8.61 0.67
N PHE A 304 12.12 -8.59 1.49
CA PHE A 304 13.17 -7.58 1.53
C PHE A 304 14.51 -8.24 1.14
N ASP A 305 14.95 -8.03 -0.10
CA ASP A 305 16.13 -8.67 -0.67
C ASP A 305 17.33 -7.70 -0.66
N TYR A 306 18.27 -7.92 0.27
CA TYR A 306 19.45 -7.07 0.56
C TYR A 306 19.15 -5.63 1.00
N THR A 307 17.89 -5.30 1.30
CA THR A 307 17.46 -3.94 1.65
C THR A 307 16.49 -3.92 2.82
N GLY A 308 16.67 -3.02 3.77
CA GLY A 308 15.96 -3.02 5.06
C GLY A 308 14.81 -2.02 5.19
N ILE A 309 14.31 -1.92 6.42
CA ILE A 309 13.34 -0.90 6.85
C ILE A 309 14.04 0.08 7.79
N VAL A 310 13.80 1.37 7.61
CA VAL A 310 14.23 2.43 8.55
C VAL A 310 12.98 3.14 9.07
N ALA A 311 12.90 3.32 10.39
CA ALA A 311 11.79 4.04 11.03
C ALA A 311 12.28 5.08 12.02
N GLU A 312 11.90 6.35 11.81
CA GLU A 312 12.18 7.44 12.76
C GLU A 312 11.11 7.46 13.86
N ASP A 313 11.54 7.41 15.13
CA ASP A 313 10.69 7.36 16.34
C ASP A 313 9.34 6.62 16.15
N PRO A 314 9.33 5.31 15.89
CA PRO A 314 8.12 4.63 15.46
C PRO A 314 7.04 4.57 16.54
N VAL A 315 5.81 4.92 16.16
CA VAL A 315 4.61 4.82 17.02
C VAL A 315 3.52 4.04 16.29
N GLN A 316 2.99 2.98 16.91
CA GLN A 316 1.97 2.09 16.33
C GLN A 316 2.40 1.47 14.99
N LEU A 317 3.62 0.96 14.93
CA LEU A 317 4.19 0.29 13.75
C LEU A 317 4.08 -1.23 13.89
N THR A 318 3.64 -1.93 12.85
CA THR A 318 3.68 -3.40 12.78
C THR A 318 4.47 -3.86 11.57
N ILE A 319 5.44 -4.74 11.77
CA ILE A 319 6.24 -5.43 10.76
C ILE A 319 6.13 -6.93 11.03
N THR A 320 5.44 -7.67 10.18
CA THR A 320 5.19 -9.10 10.43
C THR A 320 5.10 -9.97 9.19
N ASN A 321 5.33 -11.27 9.38
CA ASN A 321 5.27 -12.33 8.37
C ASN A 321 6.09 -12.01 7.12
N SER A 322 7.20 -11.29 7.28
CA SER A 322 8.06 -10.85 6.19
C SER A 322 9.36 -11.63 6.16
N PHE A 323 9.98 -11.71 4.98
CA PHE A 323 11.29 -12.32 4.79
C PHE A 323 12.34 -11.25 4.49
N PHE A 324 13.44 -11.26 5.23
CA PHE A 324 14.60 -10.39 5.08
C PHE A 324 15.80 -11.23 4.68
N LEU A 325 16.31 -11.00 3.47
CA LEU A 325 17.47 -11.69 2.92
C LEU A 325 18.67 -10.74 2.82
N GLY A 326 19.88 -11.31 2.89
CA GLY A 326 21.09 -10.59 2.50
C GLY A 326 21.53 -9.53 3.50
N ASP A 327 21.41 -9.86 4.79
CA ASP A 327 21.67 -8.93 5.90
C ASP A 327 20.70 -7.73 5.99
N ALA A 328 19.54 -7.80 5.32
CA ALA A 328 18.46 -6.83 5.52
C ALA A 328 17.97 -6.83 6.97
N PHE A 329 17.74 -5.64 7.53
CA PHE A 329 17.36 -5.43 8.93
C PHE A 329 16.27 -4.37 9.09
N VAL A 330 15.73 -4.26 10.31
CA VAL A 330 14.90 -3.14 10.74
C VAL A 330 15.74 -2.19 11.60
N LEU A 331 15.80 -0.92 11.26
CA LEU A 331 16.50 0.11 12.02
C LEU A 331 15.50 1.11 12.62
N PHE A 332 15.54 1.26 13.93
CA PHE A 332 14.85 2.34 14.62
C PHE A 332 15.81 3.49 14.84
N LYS A 333 15.44 4.67 14.33
CA LYS A 333 16.24 5.88 14.44
C LYS A 333 15.59 6.83 15.43
N SER A 334 16.34 7.20 16.44
CA SER A 334 15.91 8.14 17.47
C SER A 334 16.05 9.56 16.92
N ILE A 335 14.95 10.31 16.94
CA ILE A 335 14.92 11.76 16.65
C ILE A 335 14.55 12.53 17.92
N LYS A 336 13.51 12.08 18.60
CA LYS A 336 13.01 12.54 19.90
C LYS A 336 13.12 11.45 20.97
N GLY A 337 13.49 10.22 20.59
CA GLY A 337 13.72 9.11 21.49
C GLY A 337 12.45 8.34 21.87
N VAL A 338 11.51 8.19 20.92
CA VAL A 338 10.22 7.50 21.14
C VAL A 338 10.13 6.21 20.34
N VAL A 339 9.73 5.11 21.00
CA VAL A 339 9.29 3.85 20.38
C VAL A 339 8.06 3.37 21.14
N ASN A 340 6.87 3.45 20.55
CA ASN A 340 5.64 3.11 21.26
C ASN A 340 4.69 2.24 20.43
N GLY A 341 4.22 1.10 20.95
CA GLY A 341 3.24 0.26 20.24
C GLY A 341 3.81 -0.38 18.98
N VAL A 342 5.06 -0.86 19.06
CA VAL A 342 5.80 -1.37 17.90
C VAL A 342 5.90 -2.87 17.95
N ASN A 343 5.50 -3.55 16.87
CA ASN A 343 5.59 -4.99 16.70
C ASN A 343 6.56 -5.33 15.56
N VAL A 344 7.62 -6.08 15.84
CA VAL A 344 8.48 -6.74 14.84
C VAL A 344 8.46 -8.23 15.13
N VAL A 345 7.49 -8.93 14.54
CA VAL A 345 7.15 -10.29 14.96
C VAL A 345 6.92 -11.26 13.80
N ASP A 346 7.22 -12.53 14.02
CA ASP A 346 6.91 -13.62 13.09
C ASP A 346 7.61 -13.45 11.72
N ASN A 347 8.78 -12.81 11.68
CA ASN A 347 9.57 -12.62 10.46
C ASN A 347 10.67 -13.68 10.32
N MET A 348 11.17 -13.84 9.10
CA MET A 348 12.38 -14.64 8.80
C MET A 348 13.52 -13.71 8.40
N PHE A 349 14.71 -13.91 8.98
CA PHE A 349 15.93 -13.19 8.64
C PHE A 349 17.02 -14.17 8.22
N SER A 350 17.65 -13.93 7.07
CA SER A 350 18.73 -14.75 6.54
C SER A 350 19.89 -13.88 6.04
N GLY A 351 21.07 -14.06 6.62
CA GLY A 351 22.25 -13.22 6.35
C GLY A 351 23.56 -13.98 6.22
N SER A 352 24.65 -13.22 6.26
CA SER A 352 26.00 -13.64 5.85
C SER A 352 26.89 -14.20 6.96
N ASN A 353 26.43 -14.22 8.22
CA ASN A 353 27.20 -14.47 9.44
C ASN A 353 28.18 -13.35 9.83
N ASN A 354 28.05 -12.15 9.28
CA ASN A 354 28.89 -10.99 9.65
C ASN A 354 28.46 -10.28 10.95
N GLY A 355 27.56 -10.89 11.72
CA GLY A 355 27.14 -10.37 13.01
C GLY A 355 26.17 -9.19 12.96
N VAL A 356 25.50 -8.98 11.81
CA VAL A 356 24.44 -7.98 11.63
C VAL A 356 23.24 -8.34 12.51
N GLU A 357 22.73 -7.36 13.25
CA GLU A 357 21.55 -7.50 14.10
C GLU A 357 20.27 -7.33 13.28
N VAL A 358 19.26 -8.17 13.55
CA VAL A 358 17.97 -8.14 12.83
C VAL A 358 17.13 -6.90 13.13
N VAL A 359 17.28 -6.36 14.34
CA VAL A 359 16.74 -5.06 14.74
C VAL A 359 17.86 -4.22 15.35
N GLN A 360 17.99 -2.99 14.90
CA GLN A 360 19.07 -2.07 15.26
C GLN A 360 18.51 -0.75 15.80
N LEU A 361 19.33 -0.07 16.60
CA LEU A 361 19.04 1.27 17.10
C LEU A 361 20.07 2.25 16.53
N ASP A 362 19.61 3.30 15.88
CA ASP A 362 20.40 4.49 15.58
C ASP A 362 20.04 5.58 16.62
N GLU A 363 20.91 5.71 17.62
CA GLU A 363 20.80 6.70 18.68
C GLU A 363 21.78 7.86 18.49
N THR A 364 22.26 8.10 17.27
CA THR A 364 23.22 9.19 16.98
C THR A 364 22.68 10.58 17.35
N ASN A 365 21.36 10.78 17.36
CA ASN A 365 20.70 12.02 17.80
C ASN A 365 20.16 11.96 19.24
N GLY A 366 20.55 10.96 20.03
CA GLY A 366 20.11 10.76 21.40
C GLY A 366 19.44 9.40 21.61
N SER A 367 19.38 8.95 22.87
CA SER A 367 18.84 7.63 23.20
C SER A 367 17.31 7.57 23.17
N PHE A 368 16.78 6.37 22.96
CA PHE A 368 15.38 6.07 23.17
C PHE A 368 15.06 6.10 24.67
N ASN A 369 14.32 7.11 25.10
CA ASN A 369 13.95 7.33 26.50
C ASN A 369 12.45 7.08 26.77
N GLN A 370 11.65 6.99 25.72
CA GLN A 370 10.22 6.65 25.77
C GLN A 370 9.99 5.37 24.97
N VAL A 371 10.25 4.23 25.60
CA VAL A 371 10.01 2.90 25.04
C VAL A 371 8.76 2.34 25.71
N ASP A 372 7.70 2.00 24.99
CA ASP A 372 6.47 1.45 25.59
C ASP A 372 5.74 0.53 24.62
N GLN A 373 5.15 -0.56 25.10
CA GLN A 373 4.38 -1.51 24.27
C GLN A 373 5.16 -2.02 23.04
N VAL A 374 6.45 -2.34 23.21
CA VAL A 374 7.34 -2.78 22.12
C VAL A 374 7.56 -4.28 22.16
N VAL A 375 7.12 -4.97 21.12
CA VAL A 375 7.24 -6.44 20.97
C VAL A 375 8.15 -6.76 19.79
N ILE A 376 9.35 -7.26 20.09
CA ILE A 376 10.26 -7.84 19.10
C ILE A 376 10.45 -9.28 19.53
N ASP A 377 9.79 -10.21 18.83
CA ASP A 377 9.68 -11.60 19.27
C ASP A 377 9.31 -12.54 18.11
N ARG A 378 9.50 -13.85 18.30
CA ARG A 378 9.13 -14.91 17.34
C ARG A 378 9.72 -14.75 15.93
N ASN A 379 10.86 -14.09 15.81
CA ASN A 379 11.60 -13.98 14.57
C ASN A 379 12.55 -15.18 14.40
N ASN A 380 12.56 -15.79 13.22
CA ASN A 380 13.48 -16.87 12.86
C ASN A 380 14.74 -16.27 12.23
N VAL A 381 15.92 -16.65 12.72
CA VAL A 381 17.17 -16.00 12.30
C VAL A 381 18.22 -17.04 11.88
N ARG A 382 18.76 -16.88 10.68
CA ARG A 382 19.87 -17.66 10.14
C ARG A 382 20.99 -16.72 9.68
N GLY A 383 22.19 -16.87 10.23
CA GLY A 383 23.36 -16.08 9.81
C GLY A 383 23.30 -14.59 10.18
N MET A 384 22.45 -14.21 11.13
CA MET A 384 22.38 -12.87 11.71
C MET A 384 22.21 -12.99 13.23
N LYS A 385 22.32 -11.88 13.97
CA LYS A 385 22.10 -11.86 15.41
C LYS A 385 20.63 -11.59 15.72
N LEU A 386 20.01 -12.55 16.42
CA LEU A 386 18.67 -12.37 16.96
C LEU A 386 18.66 -11.23 17.97
N LYS A 387 17.68 -10.35 17.84
CA LYS A 387 17.37 -9.30 18.80
C LYS A 387 15.90 -9.36 19.18
N ALA A 388 15.59 -9.15 20.45
CA ALA A 388 14.24 -9.28 21.00
C ALA A 388 13.99 -8.31 22.16
N THR A 389 12.72 -8.08 22.50
CA THR A 389 12.33 -7.39 23.75
C THR A 389 11.92 -8.37 24.86
N VAL A 390 11.68 -9.64 24.51
CA VAL A 390 11.43 -10.74 25.44
C VAL A 390 12.49 -11.79 25.26
N ALA A 391 13.09 -12.27 26.35
CA ALA A 391 14.16 -13.26 26.29
C ALA A 391 14.15 -14.21 27.48
N ARG A 392 14.63 -15.44 27.25
CA ARG A 392 14.75 -16.49 28.25
C ARG A 392 16.19 -17.01 28.31
N VAL A 393 16.75 -17.09 29.51
CA VAL A 393 18.10 -17.61 29.76
C VAL A 393 18.08 -18.56 30.96
N GLY A 394 18.78 -19.69 30.85
CA GLY A 394 19.06 -20.59 31.96
C GLY A 394 20.51 -20.44 32.42
N VAL A 395 20.72 -20.35 33.73
CA VAL A 395 22.05 -20.31 34.36
C VAL A 395 22.15 -21.44 35.36
N GLN A 396 23.17 -22.29 35.24
CA GLN A 396 23.41 -23.41 36.14
C GLN A 396 24.70 -23.19 36.91
N GLY A 397 24.73 -23.61 38.17
CA GLY A 397 25.95 -23.54 38.97
C GLY A 397 25.75 -23.93 40.42
N ASN A 398 26.88 -24.20 41.08
CA ASN A 398 26.96 -24.37 42.53
C ASN A 398 27.46 -23.08 43.15
N GLY A 399 26.65 -22.50 44.04
CA GLY A 399 26.98 -21.25 44.72
C GLY A 399 25.75 -20.62 45.33
N SER A 400 25.89 -19.36 45.73
CA SER A 400 24.79 -18.58 46.30
C SER A 400 24.20 -17.55 45.32
N THR A 401 24.76 -17.41 44.12
CA THR A 401 24.43 -16.33 43.17
C THR A 401 24.45 -16.84 41.74
N TRP A 402 23.42 -16.48 40.97
CA TRP A 402 23.30 -16.76 39.53
C TRP A 402 23.00 -15.46 38.78
N THR A 403 23.81 -15.18 37.76
CA THR A 403 23.68 -13.97 36.93
C THR A 403 23.32 -14.38 35.51
N ALA A 404 22.10 -14.06 35.10
CA ALA A 404 21.64 -14.20 33.71
C ALA A 404 21.96 -12.92 32.94
N ASP A 405 22.72 -13.03 31.85
CA ASP A 405 23.11 -11.90 30.99
C ASP A 405 22.32 -11.94 29.68
N PHE A 406 21.63 -10.84 29.38
CA PHE A 406 20.76 -10.70 28.21
C PHE A 406 21.28 -9.69 27.18
N ASN A 407 22.50 -9.15 27.34
CA ASN A 407 23.04 -8.10 26.45
C ASN A 407 23.11 -8.52 24.97
N SER A 408 23.35 -9.80 24.70
CA SER A 408 23.43 -10.33 23.33
C SER A 408 22.08 -10.41 22.62
N VAL A 409 20.97 -10.35 23.35
CA VAL A 409 19.61 -10.57 22.80
C VAL A 409 18.74 -9.32 22.93
N LEU A 410 18.76 -8.64 24.07
CA LEU A 410 17.87 -7.50 24.31
C LEU A 410 18.24 -6.29 23.45
N VAL A 411 17.23 -5.65 22.89
CA VAL A 411 17.39 -4.48 21.99
C VAL A 411 17.75 -3.23 22.77
N PHE A 412 16.99 -2.91 23.82
CA PHE A 412 17.19 -1.66 24.54
C PHE A 412 18.23 -1.82 25.65
N PRO A 413 19.16 -0.87 25.83
CA PRO A 413 20.13 -0.93 26.90
C PRO A 413 19.44 -0.66 28.25
N ASN A 414 19.67 -1.54 29.23
CA ASN A 414 19.24 -1.36 30.62
C ASN A 414 17.73 -1.06 30.78
N HIS A 415 16.87 -1.72 30.00
CA HIS A 415 15.43 -1.44 29.96
C HIS A 415 14.56 -2.64 30.35
N ILE A 416 15.05 -3.54 31.20
CA ILE A 416 14.23 -4.66 31.69
C ILE A 416 13.16 -4.11 32.63
N ARG A 417 11.88 -4.32 32.30
CA ARG A 417 10.72 -3.90 33.09
C ARG A 417 10.10 -5.03 33.88
N ASN A 418 10.10 -6.25 33.33
CA ASN A 418 9.62 -7.43 34.01
C ASN A 418 10.70 -8.50 34.14
N VAL A 419 10.69 -9.19 35.28
CA VAL A 419 11.47 -10.40 35.50
C VAL A 419 10.58 -11.46 36.10
N GLN A 420 10.59 -12.65 35.50
CA GLN A 420 10.09 -13.88 36.10
C GLN A 420 11.24 -14.86 36.17
N TYR A 421 11.32 -15.64 37.25
CA TYR A 421 12.33 -16.70 37.33
C TYR A 421 11.77 -17.94 38.01
N SER A 422 12.34 -19.08 37.64
CA SER A 422 12.18 -20.34 38.36
C SER A 422 13.54 -20.76 38.92
N PHE A 423 13.50 -21.37 40.10
CA PHE A 423 14.68 -21.85 40.82
C PHE A 423 14.54 -23.35 41.02
N VAL A 424 15.43 -24.13 40.40
CA VAL A 424 15.38 -25.59 40.44
C VAL A 424 16.66 -26.09 41.11
N THR A 425 16.54 -26.78 42.23
CA THR A 425 17.66 -27.43 42.91
C THR A 425 17.33 -28.91 43.16
N SER A 426 18.36 -29.74 43.07
CA SER A 426 18.30 -31.16 43.44
C SER A 426 18.75 -31.40 44.88
N ASP A 427 19.22 -30.35 45.57
CA ASP A 427 19.68 -30.45 46.94
C ASP A 427 18.48 -30.69 47.86
N SER A 428 18.71 -31.39 48.97
CA SER A 428 17.65 -31.70 49.95
C SER A 428 17.25 -30.49 50.80
N SER A 429 17.92 -29.35 50.64
CA SER A 429 17.63 -28.10 51.33
C SER A 429 16.60 -27.26 50.58
N PHE A 430 15.88 -26.40 51.30
CA PHE A 430 14.96 -25.41 50.75
C PHE A 430 15.57 -24.01 50.88
N PRO A 431 16.51 -23.62 49.99
CA PRO A 431 17.18 -22.34 50.09
C PRO A 431 16.19 -21.18 49.95
N VAL A 432 16.35 -20.15 50.77
CA VAL A 432 15.62 -18.89 50.60
C VAL A 432 16.30 -18.12 49.48
N HIS A 433 15.58 -17.87 48.39
CA HIS A 433 16.10 -17.20 47.21
C HIS A 433 15.27 -15.97 46.82
N ALA A 434 15.92 -14.98 46.22
CA ALA A 434 15.27 -13.76 45.75
C ALA A 434 15.97 -13.18 44.53
N LEU A 435 15.20 -12.43 43.72
CA LEU A 435 15.75 -11.47 42.77
C LEU A 435 16.47 -10.36 43.55
N ARG A 436 17.74 -10.09 43.21
CA ARG A 436 18.57 -9.09 43.90
C ARG A 436 18.88 -7.86 43.09
N GLY A 437 19.00 -7.99 41.77
CA GLY A 437 19.39 -6.88 40.93
C GLY A 437 18.97 -7.08 39.49
N VAL A 438 18.59 -5.98 38.87
CA VAL A 438 18.33 -5.87 37.44
C VAL A 438 19.06 -4.62 36.96
N SER A 439 20.20 -4.80 36.27
CA SER A 439 20.99 -3.69 35.76
C SER A 439 21.87 -4.13 34.59
N GLY A 440 22.08 -3.24 33.62
CA GLY A 440 22.91 -3.51 32.45
C GLY A 440 22.45 -4.75 31.67
N ASN A 441 21.13 -4.96 31.55
CA ASN A 441 20.51 -6.16 30.98
C ASN A 441 20.96 -7.48 31.63
N LYS A 442 21.34 -7.44 32.91
CA LYS A 442 21.68 -8.60 33.72
C LYS A 442 20.67 -8.74 34.86
N VAL A 443 20.28 -9.97 35.13
CA VAL A 443 19.41 -10.34 36.25
C VAL A 443 20.21 -11.19 37.22
N VAL A 444 20.23 -10.77 38.49
CA VAL A 444 20.95 -11.46 39.56
C VAL A 444 19.94 -12.08 40.52
N VAL A 445 19.95 -13.42 40.62
CA VAL A 445 19.20 -14.17 41.63
C VAL A 445 20.19 -14.66 42.67
N GLN A 446 19.84 -14.55 43.95
CA GLN A 446 20.70 -14.94 45.06
C GLN A 446 19.93 -15.80 46.07
N ALA A 447 20.60 -16.83 46.59
CA ALA A 447 20.17 -17.67 47.69
C ALA A 447 20.91 -17.31 48.99
N ASN A 448 20.32 -17.65 50.12
CA ASN A 448 20.92 -17.45 51.44
C ASN A 448 22.10 -18.41 51.75
N MET A 449 22.27 -19.46 50.95
CA MET A 449 23.34 -20.45 51.11
C MET A 449 23.78 -20.98 49.74
N ALA A 450 24.95 -21.61 49.72
CA ALA A 450 25.43 -22.30 48.52
C ALA A 450 24.61 -23.56 48.26
N VAL A 451 24.08 -23.68 47.05
CA VAL A 451 23.36 -24.86 46.56
C VAL A 451 23.72 -25.11 45.10
N ASN A 452 23.55 -26.34 44.64
CA ASN A 452 23.58 -26.64 43.22
C ASN A 452 22.19 -26.36 42.61
N ALA A 453 22.08 -25.36 41.75
CA ALA A 453 20.80 -24.97 41.17
C ALA A 453 20.88 -24.54 39.71
N SER A 454 19.75 -24.70 39.03
CA SER A 454 19.45 -24.11 37.72
C SER A 454 18.42 -22.99 37.92
N VAL A 455 18.75 -21.79 37.46
CA VAL A 455 17.87 -20.64 37.49
C VAL A 455 17.47 -20.29 36.06
N TYR A 456 16.18 -20.38 35.74
CA TYR A 456 15.65 -19.98 34.45
C TYR A 456 14.96 -18.64 34.58
N VAL A 457 15.42 -17.64 33.85
CA VAL A 457 14.97 -16.26 33.92
C VAL A 457 14.31 -15.88 32.59
N ASN A 458 13.12 -15.28 32.68
CA ASN A 458 12.40 -14.65 31.59
C ASN A 458 12.32 -13.14 31.85
N VAL A 459 12.59 -12.32 30.85
CA VAL A 459 12.60 -10.86 30.96
C VAL A 459 11.81 -10.20 29.84
N ASP A 460 11.27 -9.02 30.11
CA ASP A 460 10.49 -8.21 29.15
C ASP A 460 10.90 -6.73 29.23
N GLN A 461 11.16 -6.11 28.09
CA GLN A 461 11.44 -4.67 27.93
C GLN A 461 10.24 -3.85 27.43
N GLY A 462 9.30 -4.48 26.72
CA GLY A 462 8.18 -3.83 26.06
C GLY A 462 7.11 -3.33 27.02
N GLY A 463 6.82 -4.12 28.06
CA GLY A 463 5.95 -3.79 29.20
C GLY A 463 4.63 -3.11 28.86
N ASN A 464 3.53 -3.86 28.86
CA ASN A 464 2.18 -3.34 29.07
C ASN A 464 1.74 -3.73 30.48
N PHE A 465 1.67 -2.78 31.41
CA PHE A 465 1.13 -3.02 32.74
C PHE A 465 -0.13 -2.20 32.95
N TYR A 466 -1.26 -2.90 33.09
CA TYR A 466 -2.40 -2.34 33.80
C TYR A 466 -2.19 -2.63 35.28
N SER A 467 -1.86 -1.60 36.07
CA SER A 467 -2.04 -1.67 37.51
C SER A 467 -3.54 -1.51 37.79
N THR A 468 -4.20 -2.56 38.29
CA THR A 468 -5.58 -2.48 38.80
C THR A 468 -5.65 -1.73 40.11
#